data_AF-A0A9E6RI42-F1
#
_entry.id   AF-A0A9E6RI42-F1
#
_cell.length_a   1.000
_cell.length_b   1.000
_cell.length_c   1.000
_cell.angle_alpha   90.00
_cell.angle_beta   90.00
_cell.angle_gamma   90.00
#
_symmetry.space_group_name_H-M   'P 1'
#
loop_
_entity.id
_entity.type
_entity.pdbx_description
1 polymer ?
#
loop_
_entity_poly.entity_id
_entity_poly.type
_entity_poly.pdbx_seq_one_letter_code
_entity_poly.pdbx_strand_id
1 'polypeptide(L)'
;MSQFSPDLIKSANRNWAAAERLNTGPVRDRTTAGYLYGIAAECAVKARYRSLHWTKDSRDGAAFAHFPAIKQKLRDELSGRLDGGLVRFAEDSYLRGWAIDIRYSDGTCPDDKMLEMWRSDADTALATLL
;
A
#
# COMPACT_ATOMS: atom_id res chain seq x y z
N MET A 1 -8.02 22.21 -10.61
CA MET A 1 -7.34 21.72 -9.38
C MET A 1 -8.29 20.79 -8.65
N SER A 2 -7.81 19.70 -8.04
CA SER A 2 -8.64 18.82 -7.20
C SER A 2 -9.22 19.62 -6.04
N GLN A 3 -10.51 19.46 -5.74
CA GLN A 3 -11.15 20.08 -4.57
C GLN A 3 -10.74 19.42 -3.24
N PHE A 4 -9.97 18.35 -3.30
CA PHE A 4 -9.58 17.54 -2.14
C PHE A 4 -8.07 17.54 -1.94
N SER A 5 -7.64 17.82 -0.71
CA SER A 5 -6.26 17.59 -0.26
C SER A 5 -6.11 16.13 0.18
N PRO A 6 -5.10 15.40 -0.34
CA PRO A 6 -4.89 14.01 0.06
C PRO A 6 -4.38 13.92 1.50
N ASP A 7 -5.15 13.27 2.36
CA ASP A 7 -4.70 12.83 3.69
C ASP A 7 -4.42 11.32 3.62
N LEU A 8 -3.15 10.99 3.36
CA LEU A 8 -2.71 9.62 3.16
C LEU A 8 -2.73 8.80 4.46
N ILE A 9 -2.42 9.43 5.61
CA ILE A 9 -2.43 8.74 6.91
C ILE A 9 -3.85 8.32 7.26
N LYS A 10 -4.81 9.25 7.16
CA LYS A 10 -6.22 8.94 7.40
C LYS A 10 -6.77 7.94 6.39
N SER A 11 -6.34 8.04 5.13
CA SER A 11 -6.74 7.09 4.09
C SER A 11 -6.18 5.69 4.36
N ALA A 12 -4.93 5.55 4.78
CA ALA A 12 -4.34 4.26 5.15
C ALA A 12 -5.17 3.58 6.26
N ASN A 13 -5.40 4.30 7.36
CA ASN A 13 -6.18 3.79 8.51
C ASN A 13 -7.63 3.43 8.14
N ARG A 14 -8.30 4.25 7.34
CA ARG A 14 -9.70 3.98 6.93
C ARG A 14 -9.79 2.75 6.03
N ASN A 15 -8.87 2.59 5.08
CA ASN A 15 -8.86 1.44 4.19
C ASN A 15 -8.52 0.16 4.97
N TRP A 16 -7.55 0.21 5.89
CA TRP A 16 -7.25 -0.89 6.81
C TRP A 16 -8.47 -1.34 7.61
N ALA A 17 -9.12 -0.40 8.30
CA ALA A 17 -10.30 -0.70 9.11
C ALA A 17 -11.46 -1.28 8.28
N ALA A 18 -11.62 -0.82 7.03
CA ALA A 18 -12.61 -1.38 6.12
C ALA A 18 -12.23 -2.79 5.65
N ALA A 19 -10.95 -3.03 5.34
CA ALA A 19 -10.44 -4.36 4.98
C ALA A 19 -10.63 -5.37 6.11
N GLU A 20 -10.29 -5.01 7.35
CA GLU A 20 -10.48 -5.88 8.52
C GLU A 20 -11.95 -6.27 8.71
N ARG A 21 -12.89 -5.33 8.52
CA ARG A 21 -14.33 -5.62 8.61
C ARG A 21 -14.81 -6.59 7.54
N LEU A 22 -14.30 -6.47 6.31
CA LEU A 22 -14.67 -7.36 5.20
C LEU A 22 -14.01 -8.74 5.33
N ASN A 23 -12.83 -8.82 5.93
CA ASN A 23 -12.12 -10.08 6.14
C ASN A 23 -12.68 -10.88 7.33
N THR A 24 -13.10 -10.20 8.41
CA THR A 24 -13.56 -10.83 9.67
C THR A 24 -15.08 -10.81 9.86
N GLY A 25 -15.82 -10.14 8.98
CA GLY A 25 -17.26 -10.02 9.04
C GLY A 25 -18.01 -11.34 8.77
N PRO A 26 -19.33 -11.37 9.04
CA PRO A 26 -20.16 -12.57 8.87
C PRO A 26 -20.27 -13.03 7.42
N VAL A 27 -20.17 -12.11 6.47
CA VAL A 27 -20.04 -12.39 5.03
C VAL A 27 -18.68 -11.85 4.59
N ARG A 28 -17.74 -12.75 4.33
CA ARG A 28 -16.38 -12.38 3.93
C ARG A 28 -16.34 -11.96 2.47
N ASP A 29 -15.76 -10.81 2.18
CA ASP A 29 -15.42 -10.37 0.83
C ASP A 29 -13.89 -10.23 0.72
N ARG A 30 -13.26 -11.34 0.33
CA ARG A 30 -11.79 -11.46 0.26
C ARG A 30 -11.18 -10.57 -0.81
N THR A 31 -11.84 -10.44 -1.96
CA THR A 31 -11.36 -9.63 -3.07
C THR A 31 -11.36 -8.15 -2.70
N THR A 32 -12.46 -7.64 -2.14
CA THR A 32 -12.51 -6.26 -1.68
C THR A 32 -11.59 -6.03 -0.47
N ALA A 33 -11.50 -6.97 0.47
CA ALA A 33 -10.54 -6.87 1.57
C ALA A 33 -9.08 -6.79 1.07
N GLY A 34 -8.69 -7.68 0.15
CA GLY A 34 -7.36 -7.71 -0.47
C GLY A 34 -7.03 -6.43 -1.24
N TYR A 35 -8.00 -5.91 -2.00
CA TYR A 35 -7.89 -4.60 -2.64
C TYR A 35 -7.59 -3.50 -1.61
N LEU A 36 -8.36 -3.44 -0.52
CA LEU A 36 -8.22 -2.41 0.50
C LEU A 36 -6.95 -2.54 1.34
N TYR A 37 -6.45 -3.75 1.60
CA TYR A 37 -5.15 -3.92 2.26
C TYR A 37 -4.02 -3.30 1.44
N GLY A 38 -3.96 -3.56 0.13
CA GLY A 38 -2.92 -2.95 -0.70
C GLY A 38 -3.07 -1.43 -0.85
N ILE A 39 -4.30 -0.91 -0.92
CA ILE A 39 -4.51 0.56 -0.87
C ILE A 39 -4.03 1.14 0.47
N ALA A 40 -4.32 0.48 1.59
CA ALA A 40 -3.88 0.93 2.91
C ALA A 40 -2.35 0.99 3.01
N ALA A 41 -1.68 -0.09 2.58
CA ALA A 41 -0.23 -0.18 2.48
C ALA A 41 0.34 0.95 1.62
N GLU A 42 -0.19 1.14 0.42
CA GLU A 42 0.29 2.13 -0.53
C GLU A 42 0.13 3.57 0.00
N CYS A 43 -0.99 3.88 0.65
CA CYS A 43 -1.18 5.15 1.34
C CYS A 43 -0.14 5.37 2.44
N ALA A 44 0.13 4.35 3.27
CA ALA A 44 1.10 4.44 4.35
C ALA A 44 2.53 4.64 3.84
N VAL A 45 2.96 3.85 2.85
CA VAL A 45 4.29 3.99 2.21
C VAL A 45 4.46 5.38 1.59
N LYS A 46 3.44 5.89 0.89
CA LYS A 46 3.46 7.23 0.29
C LYS A 46 3.51 8.34 1.36
N ALA A 47 2.81 8.17 2.48
CA ALA A 47 2.85 9.13 3.58
C ALA A 47 4.25 9.18 4.21
N ARG A 48 4.83 8.00 4.50
CA ARG A 48 6.20 7.89 5.01
C ARG A 48 7.20 8.51 4.05
N TYR A 49 7.12 8.17 2.77
CA TYR A 49 7.95 8.76 1.73
C TYR A 49 7.89 10.29 1.72
N ARG A 50 6.68 10.88 1.66
CA ARG A 50 6.48 12.34 1.64
C ARG A 50 6.97 13.07 2.90
N SER A 51 7.05 12.37 4.03
CA SER A 51 7.58 12.97 5.27
C SER A 51 9.10 13.18 5.26
N LEU A 52 9.81 12.55 4.32
CA LEU A 52 11.26 12.66 4.22
C LEU A 52 11.66 13.96 3.54
N HIS A 53 12.41 14.80 4.25
CA HIS A 53 12.82 16.15 3.82
C HIS A 53 13.56 16.20 2.47
N TRP A 54 14.15 15.09 2.04
CA TRP A 54 14.96 15.00 0.84
C TRP A 54 14.20 14.53 -0.40
N THR A 55 12.94 14.12 -0.22
CA THR A 55 12.04 13.71 -1.30
C THR A 55 11.34 14.93 -1.89
N LYS A 56 11.00 14.84 -3.18
CA LYS A 56 10.18 15.86 -3.86
C LYS A 56 8.99 15.18 -4.49
N ASP A 57 7.79 15.70 -4.26
CA ASP A 57 6.59 15.22 -4.94
C ASP A 57 6.68 15.53 -6.45
N SER A 58 6.83 14.48 -7.25
CA SER A 58 6.73 14.53 -8.71
C SER A 58 5.61 13.62 -9.18
N ARG A 59 4.90 14.00 -10.25
CA ARG A 59 3.85 13.14 -10.85
C ARG A 59 4.38 11.78 -11.31
N ASP A 60 5.66 11.72 -11.66
CA ASP A 60 6.33 10.49 -12.06
C ASP A 60 7.04 9.79 -10.88
N GLY A 61 6.97 10.34 -9.67
CA GLY A 61 7.65 9.83 -8.47
C GLY A 61 6.87 8.73 -7.73
N ALA A 62 7.49 8.15 -6.71
CA ALA A 62 6.89 7.08 -5.89
C ALA A 62 5.54 7.49 -5.27
N ALA A 63 5.37 8.78 -4.96
CA ALA A 63 4.16 9.32 -4.35
C ALA A 63 2.87 9.18 -5.18
N PHE A 64 2.97 8.98 -6.51
CA PHE A 64 1.82 8.87 -7.42
C PHE A 64 1.68 7.49 -8.08
N ALA A 65 2.68 6.63 -7.98
CA ALA A 65 2.63 5.28 -8.54
C ALA A 65 1.83 4.30 -7.67
N HIS A 66 1.28 3.25 -8.27
CA HIS A 66 0.67 2.13 -7.56
C HIS A 66 1.64 0.95 -7.42
N PHE A 67 1.40 0.02 -6.51
CA PHE A 67 2.10 -1.27 -6.57
C PHE A 67 1.70 -2.03 -7.86
N PRO A 68 2.66 -2.72 -8.52
CA PRO A 68 4.06 -2.91 -8.11
C PRO A 68 5.02 -1.78 -8.53
N ALA A 69 4.60 -0.83 -9.38
CA ALA A 69 5.47 0.21 -9.95
C ALA A 69 6.16 1.09 -8.90
N ILE A 70 5.52 1.32 -7.75
CA ILE A 70 6.13 2.06 -6.63
C ILE A 70 7.45 1.42 -6.16
N LYS A 71 7.62 0.09 -6.26
CA LYS A 71 8.84 -0.60 -5.81
C LYS A 71 10.07 -0.10 -6.56
N GLN A 72 9.99 -0.06 -7.89
CA GLN A 72 11.10 0.42 -8.71
C GLN A 72 11.41 1.89 -8.40
N LYS A 73 10.39 2.73 -8.29
CA LYS A 73 10.57 4.15 -7.97
C LYS A 73 11.22 4.37 -6.61
N LEU A 74 10.80 3.60 -5.60
CA LEU A 74 11.46 3.62 -4.29
C LEU A 74 12.93 3.17 -4.40
N ARG A 75 13.25 2.11 -5.14
CA ARG A 75 14.65 1.68 -5.35
C ARG A 75 15.49 2.78 -5.99
N ASP A 76 14.97 3.42 -7.04
CA ASP A 76 15.67 4.49 -7.76
C ASP A 76 15.94 5.69 -6.84
N GLU A 77 14.97 6.07 -6.02
CA GLU A 77 15.05 7.22 -5.12
C GLU A 77 15.87 6.94 -3.84
N LEU A 78 15.88 5.70 -3.37
CA LEU A 78 16.65 5.25 -2.21
C LEU A 78 18.10 4.90 -2.54
N SER A 79 18.47 4.82 -3.83
CA SER A 79 19.86 4.57 -4.23
C SER A 79 20.81 5.59 -3.58
N GLY A 80 21.69 5.10 -2.70
CA GLY A 80 22.61 5.93 -1.91
C GLY A 80 22.05 6.56 -0.63
N ARG A 81 20.83 6.19 -0.20
CA ARG A 81 20.17 6.72 1.00
C ARG A 81 19.76 5.59 1.95
N LEU A 82 20.21 5.67 3.20
CA LEU A 82 19.94 4.66 4.24
C LEU A 82 18.65 4.95 5.01
N ASP A 83 17.48 4.93 4.35
CA ASP A 83 16.22 4.71 5.08
C ASP A 83 15.79 3.25 4.91
N GLY A 84 16.34 2.39 5.77
CA GLY A 84 16.02 0.96 5.79
C GLY A 84 14.53 0.67 6.00
N GLY A 85 13.77 1.63 6.53
CA GLY A 85 12.32 1.53 6.69
C GLY A 85 11.57 1.54 5.36
N LEU A 86 12.08 2.22 4.34
CA LEU A 86 11.46 2.24 3.00
C LEU A 86 12.00 1.14 2.07
N VAL A 87 13.25 0.72 2.24
CA VAL A 87 13.88 -0.33 1.40
C VAL A 87 13.05 -1.60 1.39
N ARG A 88 12.53 -2.02 2.55
CA ARG A 88 11.68 -3.22 2.67
C ARG A 88 10.44 -3.21 1.77
N PHE A 89 9.90 -2.03 1.46
CA PHE A 89 8.71 -1.88 0.60
C PHE A 89 9.04 -1.96 -0.89
N ALA A 90 10.32 -1.86 -1.23
CA ALA A 90 10.85 -2.00 -2.57
C ALA A 90 11.19 -3.47 -2.92
N GLU A 91 11.17 -4.36 -1.92
CA GLU A 91 11.47 -5.78 -2.07
C GLU A 91 10.40 -6.52 -2.89
N ASP A 92 10.81 -7.55 -3.64
CA ASP A 92 9.90 -8.32 -4.49
C ASP A 92 8.86 -9.10 -3.68
N SER A 93 9.19 -9.46 -2.44
CA SER A 93 8.30 -10.16 -1.50
C SER A 93 7.13 -9.31 -1.01
N TYR A 94 7.32 -7.99 -0.85
CA TYR A 94 6.32 -7.08 -0.30
C TYR A 94 5.12 -6.92 -1.24
N LEU A 95 3.89 -7.13 -0.76
CA LEU A 95 2.67 -7.12 -1.58
C LEU A 95 2.79 -7.97 -2.86
N ARG A 96 3.47 -9.11 -2.76
CA ARG A 96 3.66 -10.00 -3.92
C ARG A 96 2.30 -10.42 -4.49
N GLY A 97 2.16 -10.31 -5.82
CA GLY A 97 0.93 -10.68 -6.53
C GLY A 97 -0.21 -9.67 -6.37
N TRP A 98 -0.04 -8.61 -5.59
CA TRP A 98 -1.04 -7.54 -5.51
C TRP A 98 -0.86 -6.57 -6.68
N ALA A 99 -1.98 -6.13 -7.25
CA ALA A 99 -2.04 -5.03 -8.19
C ALA A 99 -3.39 -4.31 -8.07
N ILE A 100 -3.42 -3.04 -8.47
CA ILE A 100 -4.60 -2.17 -8.37
C ILE A 100 -5.81 -2.69 -9.16
N ASP A 101 -5.55 -3.47 -10.21
CA ASP A 101 -6.54 -4.05 -11.13
C ASP A 101 -7.33 -5.22 -10.53
N ILE A 102 -6.97 -5.72 -9.35
CA ILE A 102 -7.75 -6.74 -8.63
C ILE A 102 -9.23 -6.38 -8.45
N ARG A 103 -9.54 -5.07 -8.47
CA ARG A 103 -10.92 -4.55 -8.49
C ARG A 103 -11.76 -5.14 -9.64
N TYR A 104 -11.11 -5.50 -10.75
CA TYR A 104 -11.72 -6.05 -11.95
C TYR A 104 -11.51 -7.56 -12.08
N SER A 105 -11.00 -8.22 -11.03
CA SER A 105 -10.88 -9.68 -11.01
C SER A 105 -12.26 -10.34 -11.01
N ASP A 106 -12.31 -11.60 -11.42
CA ASP A 106 -13.51 -12.44 -11.40
C ASP A 106 -13.93 -12.90 -9.98
N GLY A 107 -13.29 -12.36 -8.94
CA GLY A 107 -13.54 -12.70 -7.54
C GLY A 107 -12.94 -14.01 -7.06
N THR A 108 -12.18 -14.72 -7.91
CA THR A 108 -11.52 -15.99 -7.51
C THR A 108 -10.22 -15.78 -6.74
N CYS A 109 -9.68 -14.56 -6.76
CA CYS A 109 -8.44 -14.15 -6.10
C CYS A 109 -8.71 -12.94 -5.18
N PRO A 110 -8.11 -12.87 -3.96
CA PRO A 110 -7.10 -13.78 -3.39
C PRO A 110 -7.68 -15.00 -2.66
N ASP A 111 -6.86 -16.04 -2.54
CA ASP A 111 -7.05 -17.10 -1.53
C ASP A 111 -6.71 -16.57 -0.12
N ASP A 112 -7.01 -17.36 0.92
CA ASP A 112 -6.79 -16.91 2.31
C ASP A 112 -5.31 -16.69 2.65
N LYS A 113 -4.39 -17.43 2.02
CA LYS A 113 -2.95 -17.29 2.26
C LYS A 113 -2.42 -15.99 1.67
N MET A 114 -2.82 -15.67 0.45
CA MET A 114 -2.46 -14.43 -0.23
C MET A 114 -3.10 -13.22 0.46
N LEU A 115 -4.34 -13.36 0.91
CA LEU A 115 -5.02 -12.33 1.69
C LEU A 115 -4.30 -12.02 3.01
N GLU A 116 -3.91 -13.05 3.78
CA GLU A 116 -3.18 -12.84 5.05
C GLU A 116 -1.79 -12.24 4.82
N MET A 117 -1.10 -12.63 3.74
CA MET A 117 0.16 -12.00 3.35
C MET A 117 -0.03 -10.50 3.09
N TRP A 118 -1.02 -10.11 2.28
CA TRP A 118 -1.28 -8.69 2.01
C TRP A 118 -1.73 -7.92 3.25
N ARG A 119 -2.49 -8.56 4.14
CA ARG A 119 -2.84 -8.00 5.45
C ARG A 119 -1.60 -7.72 6.29
N SER A 120 -0.69 -8.69 6.43
CA SER A 120 0.56 -8.52 7.19
C SER A 120 1.48 -7.45 6.60
N ASP A 121 1.56 -7.37 5.26
CA ASP A 121 2.31 -6.33 4.55
C ASP A 121 1.70 -4.94 4.76
N ALA A 122 0.37 -4.84 4.79
CA ALA A 122 -0.32 -3.59 5.06
C ALA A 122 -0.12 -3.14 6.52
N ASP A 123 -0.27 -4.03 7.49
CA ASP A 123 0.00 -3.77 8.91
C ASP A 123 1.41 -3.23 9.13
N THR A 124 2.39 -3.90 8.50
CA THR A 124 3.78 -3.46 8.46
C THR A 124 3.93 -2.01 7.99
N ALA A 125 3.25 -1.62 6.91
CA ALA A 125 3.34 -0.26 6.40
C ALA A 125 2.65 0.75 7.31
N LEU A 126 1.50 0.39 7.89
CA LEU A 126 0.80 1.22 8.88
C LEU A 126 1.66 1.49 10.11
N ALA A 127 2.44 0.51 10.57
CA ALA A 127 3.35 0.68 11.70
C ALA A 127 4.43 1.77 11.48
N THR A 128 4.69 2.17 10.23
CA THR A 128 5.61 3.29 9.92
C THR A 128 5.01 4.68 10.11
N LEU A 129 3.71 4.76 10.42
CA LEU A 129 2.99 6.01 10.65
C LEU A 129 2.88 6.40 12.13
N LEU A 130 3.34 5.52 13.03
CA LEU A 130 3.38 5.73 14.48
C LEU A 130 4.67 6.46 14.88
#